data_AF-A0A7K1T1G6-F1
#
_entry.id   AF-A0A7K1T1G6-F1
#
_cell.length_a   1.000
_cell.length_b   1.000
_cell.length_c   1.000
_cell.angle_alpha   90.00
_cell.angle_beta   90.00
_cell.angle_gamma   90.00
#
_symmetry.space_group_name_H-M   'P 1'
#
loop_
_entity.id
_entity.type
_entity.pdbx_description
1 polymer ?
#
loop_
_entity_poly.entity_id
_entity_poly.type
_entity_poly.pdbx_seq_one_letter_code
_entity_poly.pdbx_strand_id
1 'polypeptide(L)' 'MLVERTTNNEIVITVSPYVDSFGIQRLIDYAKYLEATAHSKAKQADADALAEKINASWWENNKNRFLQ' A
#
# COMPACT_ATOMS: atom_id res chain seq x y z
N MET A 1 6.41 -11.37 21.30
CA MET A 1 6.21 -11.29 19.84
C MET A 1 7.12 -12.33 19.22
N LEU A 2 6.59 -13.14 18.30
CA LEU A 2 7.34 -14.19 17.61
C LEU A 2 7.12 -14.02 16.10
N VAL A 3 8.21 -14.10 15.33
CA VAL A 3 8.14 -14.16 13.86
C VAL A 3 8.83 -15.45 13.45
N GLU A 4 8.09 -16.32 12.77
CA GLU A 4 8.60 -17.61 12.33
C GLU A 4 8.23 -17.88 10.86
N ARG A 5 9.07 -18.68 10.20
CA ARG A 5 8.76 -19.25 8.89
C ARG A 5 8.29 -20.68 9.08
N THR A 6 7.10 -21.00 8.57
CA THR A 6 6.55 -22.34 8.64
C THR A 6 7.18 -23.22 7.57
N THR A 7 7.02 -24.54 7.71
CA THR A 7 7.42 -25.53 6.68
C THR A 7 6.69 -25.33 5.35
N ASN A 8 5.59 -24.58 5.33
CA ASN A 8 4.80 -24.27 4.14
C ASN A 8 5.23 -22.95 3.47
N ASN A 9 6.38 -22.40 3.88
CA ASN A 9 6.91 -21.13 3.36
C ASN A 9 6.04 -19.90 3.70
N GLU A 10 5.25 -19.99 4.77
CA GLU A 10 4.44 -18.89 5.29
C GLU A 10 5.22 -18.17 6.40
N ILE A 11 4.92 -16.88 6.61
CA ILE A 11 5.45 -16.12 7.75
C ILE A 11 4.32 -15.93 8.76
N VAL A 12 4.50 -16.44 9.98
CA VAL A 12 3.55 -16.26 11.08
C VAL A 12 4.10 -15.20 12.04
N ILE A 13 3.28 -14.18 12.32
CA ILE A 13 3.60 -13.12 13.27
C ILE A 13 2.62 -13.21 14.43
N THR A 14 3.13 -13.58 15.61
CA THR A 14 2.33 -13.61 16.84
C THR A 14 2.56 -12.33 17.65
N VAL A 15 1.50 -11.57 17.88
CA VAL A 15 1.50 -10.33 18.67
C VAL A 15 0.70 -10.50 19.96
N SER A 16 1.02 -9.68 20.97
CA SER A 16 0.25 -9.65 22.22
C SER A 16 -1.15 -9.10 21.95
N PRO A 17 -2.19 -9.57 22.67
CA PRO A 17 -3.54 -9.01 22.54
C PRO A 17 -3.66 -7.55 22.99
N TYR A 18 -2.64 -6.99 23.66
CA TYR A 18 -2.61 -5.59 24.10
C TYR A 18 -2.06 -4.62 23.04
N VAL A 19 -1.63 -5.12 21.88
CA VAL A 19 -1.14 -4.26 20.80
C VAL A 19 -2.30 -3.55 20.12
N ASP A 20 -2.13 -2.26 19.85
CA ASP A 20 -3.10 -1.44 19.15
C ASP A 20 -3.44 -2.02 17.77
N SER A 21 -4.73 -2.26 17.53
CA SER A 21 -5.24 -2.85 16.29
C SER A 21 -4.98 -1.96 15.08
N PHE A 22 -4.98 -0.64 15.26
CA PHE A 22 -4.73 0.31 14.19
C PHE A 22 -3.27 0.26 13.73
N GLY A 23 -2.33 0.18 14.67
CA GLY A 23 -0.92 -0.07 14.38
C GLY A 23 -0.69 -1.39 13.62
N ILE A 24 -1.37 -2.46 14.02
CA ILE A 24 -1.29 -3.75 13.32
C ILE A 24 -1.87 -3.67 11.91
N GLN A 25 -3.00 -2.99 11.72
CA GLN A 25 -3.60 -2.83 10.39
C GLN A 25 -2.62 -2.14 9.42
N ARG A 26 -1.90 -1.10 9.87
CA ARG A 26 -0.88 -0.44 9.04
C ARG A 26 0.25 -1.38 8.62
N LEU A 27 0.71 -2.25 9.52
CA LEU A 27 1.74 -3.24 9.19
C LEU A 27 1.24 -4.24 8.15
N ILE A 28 -0.01 -4.70 8.29
CA ILE A 28 -0.66 -5.60 7.33
C ILE A 28 -0.81 -4.93 5.96
N ASP A 29 -1.24 -3.67 5.92
CA ASP A 29 -1.41 -2.92 4.68
C ASP A 29 -0.08 -2.70 3.96
N TYR A 30 1.01 -2.45 4.71
CA TYR A 30 2.34 -2.37 4.15
C TYR A 30 2.84 -3.72 3.61
N ALA A 31 2.60 -4.82 4.33
CA ALA A 31 2.93 -6.16 3.84
C ALA A 31 2.20 -6.48 2.53
N LYS A 32 0.89 -6.17 2.45
CA LYS A 32 0.10 -6.32 1.21
C LYS A 32 0.66 -5.49 0.06
N TYR A 33 1.10 -4.26 0.34
CA TYR A 33 1.75 -3.43 -0.67
C TYR A 33 3.04 -4.07 -1.20
N LEU A 34 3.89 -4.60 -0.31
CA LEU A 34 5.12 -5.29 -0.70
C LEU A 34 4.85 -6.57 -1.49
N GLU A 35 3.81 -7.33 -1.14
CA GLU A 35 3.38 -8.52 -1.89
C GLU A 35 2.88 -8.14 -3.29
N ALA A 36 2.01 -7.15 -3.40
CA ALA A 36 1.47 -6.68 -4.67
C ALA A 36 2.56 -6.12 -5.60
N THR A 37 3.65 -5.60 -5.02
CA THR A 37 4.76 -4.98 -5.76
C THR A 37 5.98 -5.89 -5.91
N ALA A 38 5.97 -7.11 -5.37
CA ALA A 38 7.15 -7.98 -5.27
C ALA A 38 7.80 -8.32 -6.63
N HIS A 39 7.02 -8.30 -7.71
CA HIS A 39 7.49 -8.55 -9.08
C HIS A 39 7.45 -7.30 -9.97
N SER A 40 7.08 -6.15 -9.40
CA SER A 40 7.03 -4.89 -10.14
C SER A 40 8.43 -4.45 -10.51
N LYS A 41 8.61 -4.05 -11.77
CA LYS A 41 9.82 -3.40 -12.27
C LYS A 41 9.65 -1.88 -12.38
N ALA A 42 8.46 -1.38 -12.03
CA ALA A 42 8.15 0.04 -12.09
C ALA A 42 8.99 0.80 -11.08
N LYS A 43 9.55 1.92 -11.52
CA LYS A 43 10.30 2.85 -10.68
C LYS A 43 9.34 3.92 -10.15
N GLN A 44 9.76 4.63 -9.11
CA GLN A 44 9.03 5.80 -8.61
C GLN A 44 8.72 6.79 -9.74
N ALA A 45 9.67 7.01 -10.65
CA ALA A 45 9.49 7.88 -11.81
C ALA A 45 8.32 7.46 -12.73
N ASP A 46 8.03 6.15 -12.85
CA ASP A 46 6.91 5.66 -13.65
C ASP A 46 5.57 5.97 -12.97
N ALA A 47 5.53 5.88 -11.63
CA ALA A 47 4.38 6.27 -10.83
C ALA A 47 4.15 7.79 -10.87
N ASP A 48 5.21 8.57 -10.77
CA ASP A 48 5.16 10.04 -10.83
C ASP A 48 4.65 10.52 -12.21
N ALA A 49 5.19 9.94 -13.30
CA ALA A 49 4.74 10.25 -14.65
C ALA A 49 3.27 9.88 -14.88
N LEU A 50 2.81 8.76 -14.31
CA LEU A 50 1.40 8.37 -14.35
C LEU A 50 0.52 9.36 -13.57
N ALA A 51 0.97 9.78 -12.38
CA ALA A 51 0.25 10.74 -11.54
C ALA A 51 0.14 12.11 -12.24
N GLU A 52 1.23 12.62 -12.81
CA GLU A 52 1.22 13.86 -13.60
C GLU A 52 0.24 13.76 -14.77
N LYS A 53 0.30 12.67 -15.54
CA LYS A 53 -0.60 12.46 -16.68
C LYS A 53 -2.07 12.45 -16.28
N ILE A 54 -2.41 11.75 -15.19
CA ILE A 54 -3.79 11.71 -14.69
C ILE A 54 -4.20 13.11 -14.21
N ASN A 55 -3.39 13.74 -13.36
CA ASN A 55 -3.69 15.03 -12.74
C ASN A 55 -3.83 16.15 -13.77
N ALA A 56 -3.03 16.14 -14.85
CA ALA A 56 -3.07 17.14 -15.91
C ALA A 56 -4.46 17.31 -16.55
N SER A 57 -5.21 16.21 -16.66
CA SER A 57 -6.58 16.23 -17.21
C SER A 57 -7.66 16.13 -16.14
N TRP A 58 -7.32 15.64 -14.94
CA TRP A 58 -8.30 15.36 -13.89
C TRP A 58 -8.98 16.63 -13.39
N TRP A 59 -8.22 17.70 -13.13
CA TRP A 59 -8.80 18.94 -12.61
C TRP A 59 -9.77 19.57 -13.62
N GLU A 60 -9.36 19.72 -14.88
CA GLU A 60 -10.23 20.28 -15.93
C GLU A 60 -11.53 19.48 -16.10
N ASN A 61 -11.45 18.15 -16.01
CA ASN A 61 -12.61 17.27 -16.14
C ASN A 61 -13.51 17.22 -14.89
N ASN A 62 -13.01 17.61 -13.71
CA ASN A 62 -13.71 17.42 -12.43
C ASN A 62 -13.97 18.71 -11.65
N LYS A 63 -13.41 19.87 -12.05
CA LYS A 63 -13.53 21.14 -11.31
C LYS A 63 -14.98 21.58 -11.06
N ASN A 64 -15.90 21.24 -11.95
CA ASN A 64 -17.34 21.51 -11.80
C ASN A 64 -17.97 20.81 -10.57
N ARG A 65 -17.32 19.78 -10.01
CA ARG A 65 -17.76 19.11 -8.79
C ARG A 65 -17.39 19.88 -7.51
N PHE A 66 -16.47 20.84 -7.62
CA PHE A 66 -15.87 21.53 -6.49
C PHE A 66 -16.12 23.05 -6.52
N LEU A 67 -16.33 23.61 -7.71
CA LEU A 67 -16.65 25.02 -7.90
C LEU A 67 -18.15 25.13 -8.22
N GLN A 68 -18.92 25.66 -7.28
CA GLN A 68 -20.31 26.09 -7.45
C GLN A 68 -20.35 27.60 -7.69
#